data_AF-A0A2J7ZKV2-F1
#
_entry.id   AF-A0A2J7ZKV2-F1
#
_cell.length_a   1.000
_cell.length_b   1.000
_cell.length_c   1.000
_cell.angle_alpha   90.00
_cell.angle_beta   90.00
_cell.angle_gamma   90.00
#
_symmetry.space_group_name_H-M   'P 1'
#
loop_
_entity.id
_entity.type
_entity.pdbx_description
1 polymer ?
#
loop_
_entity_poly.entity_id
_entity_poly.type
_entity_poly.pdbx_seq_one_letter_code
_entity_poly.pdbx_strand_id
1 'polypeptide(L)'
;MDDDAAGPSPYSDNYLATFAATTIQRRFRGYRVRKEYLERRSRICSVEVQWATHHDAAYRSDVAARVIQTAWRAFRNRRIYTYYRDLIRFRERGDPRELLKVINPREAQLVDAASGIHVRFRLGGTVFPPLVFYKIFTHRPVTDIGAFGPRDYANEVRMSPAELHNNRPAQQLGQQIGQGPAFGRGGG
;
A
#
# COMPACT_ATOMS: atom_id res chain seq x y z
N MET A 1 -40.03 -80.34 55.89
CA MET A 1 -38.77 -80.51 56.64
C MET A 1 -37.70 -80.19 55.65
N ASP A 2 -37.24 -78.96 55.75
CA ASP A 2 -36.43 -78.27 54.77
C ASP A 2 -34.99 -78.80 54.81
N ASP A 3 -34.50 -79.29 53.68
CA ASP A 3 -33.10 -79.65 53.50
C ASP A 3 -32.27 -78.37 53.35
N ASP A 4 -31.65 -77.94 54.45
CA ASP A 4 -30.65 -76.87 54.50
C ASP A 4 -29.38 -77.30 53.75
N ALA A 5 -29.38 -77.09 52.43
CA ALA A 5 -28.21 -77.25 51.58
C ALA A 5 -27.17 -76.18 51.93
N ALA A 6 -26.24 -76.52 52.82
CA ALA A 6 -25.09 -75.70 53.17
C ALA A 6 -24.39 -75.20 51.90
N GLY A 7 -24.36 -73.88 51.71
CA GLY A 7 -23.65 -73.25 50.59
C GLY A 7 -22.19 -73.68 50.56
N PRO A 8 -21.54 -73.66 49.38
CA PRO A 8 -20.17 -74.14 49.23
C PRO A 8 -19.24 -73.44 50.23
N SER A 9 -18.45 -74.24 50.95
CA SER A 9 -17.49 -73.76 51.95
C SER A 9 -16.61 -72.64 51.34
N PRO A 10 -16.39 -71.52 52.05
CA PRO A 10 -15.51 -70.44 51.61
C PRO A 10 -14.04 -70.90 51.46
N TYR A 11 -13.73 -72.13 51.85
CA TYR A 11 -12.43 -72.78 51.72
C TYR A 11 -12.47 -74.05 50.85
N SER A 12 -13.43 -74.16 49.92
CA SER A 12 -13.37 -75.20 48.88
C SER A 12 -12.20 -74.93 47.93
N ASP A 13 -11.52 -75.98 47.46
CA ASP A 13 -10.35 -75.92 46.56
C ASP A 13 -10.56 -75.04 45.32
N ASN A 14 -11.81 -74.77 44.94
CA ASN A 14 -12.17 -73.95 43.77
C ASN A 14 -12.42 -72.46 44.09
N TYR A 15 -12.65 -72.07 45.34
CA TYR A 15 -12.94 -70.67 45.72
C TYR A 15 -11.70 -69.78 45.61
N LEU A 16 -10.56 -70.24 46.15
CA LEU A 16 -9.31 -69.49 46.07
C LEU A 16 -8.85 -69.30 44.61
N ALA A 17 -9.03 -70.34 43.79
CA ALA A 17 -8.71 -70.30 42.36
C ALA A 17 -9.59 -69.31 41.59
N THR A 18 -10.91 -69.30 41.84
CA THR A 18 -11.85 -68.37 41.19
C THR A 18 -11.66 -66.92 41.66
N PHE A 19 -11.41 -66.69 42.96
CA PHE A 19 -11.08 -65.37 43.49
C PHE A 19 -9.76 -64.82 42.92
N ALA A 20 -8.71 -65.65 42.87
CA ALA A 20 -7.44 -65.28 42.27
C ALA A 20 -7.60 -64.97 40.76
N ALA A 21 -8.30 -65.84 40.02
CA ALA A 21 -8.55 -65.66 38.59
C ALA A 21 -9.31 -64.36 38.30
N THR A 22 -10.41 -64.10 39.01
CA THR A 22 -11.21 -62.88 38.81
C THR A 22 -10.42 -61.61 39.17
N THR A 23 -9.59 -61.66 40.21
CA THR A 23 -8.72 -60.54 40.61
C THR A 23 -7.65 -60.25 39.55
N ILE A 24 -6.98 -61.29 39.03
CA ILE A 24 -5.99 -61.17 37.96
C ILE A 24 -6.65 -60.63 36.69
N GLN A 25 -7.79 -61.19 36.28
CA GLN A 25 -8.53 -60.77 35.10
C GLN A 25 -8.99 -59.31 35.21
N ARG A 26 -9.56 -58.90 36.35
CA ARG A 26 -9.98 -57.50 36.59
C ARG A 26 -8.78 -56.55 36.44
N ARG A 27 -7.65 -56.88 37.08
CA ARG A 27 -6.44 -56.05 37.03
C ARG A 27 -5.86 -55.97 35.63
N PHE A 28 -5.80 -57.08 34.90
CA PHE A 28 -5.31 -57.13 33.52
C PHE A 28 -6.21 -56.35 32.56
N ARG A 29 -7.55 -56.48 32.69
CA ARG A 29 -8.51 -55.67 31.91
C ARG A 29 -8.30 -54.18 32.16
N GLY A 30 -8.14 -53.76 33.42
CA GLY A 30 -7.86 -52.37 33.76
C GLY A 30 -6.51 -51.85 33.23
N TYR A 31 -5.45 -52.66 33.33
CA TYR A 31 -4.15 -52.36 32.74
C TYR A 31 -4.25 -52.16 31.23
N ARG A 32 -4.92 -53.08 30.53
CA ARG A 32 -5.07 -53.04 29.07
C ARG A 32 -5.79 -51.78 28.60
N VAL A 33 -6.90 -51.43 29.24
CA VAL A 33 -7.64 -50.19 28.93
C VAL A 33 -6.77 -48.96 29.16
N ARG A 34 -6.03 -48.89 30.28
CA ARG A 34 -5.13 -47.76 30.55
C ARG A 34 -4.00 -47.67 29.53
N LYS A 35 -3.41 -48.80 29.15
CA LYS A 35 -2.37 -48.87 28.12
C LYS A 35 -2.89 -48.35 26.77
N GLU A 36 -4.02 -48.88 26.30
CA GLU A 36 -4.65 -48.45 25.05
C GLU A 36 -5.03 -46.95 25.07
N TYR A 37 -5.54 -46.44 26.19
CA TYR A 37 -5.85 -45.02 26.35
C TYR A 37 -4.59 -44.14 26.28
N LEU A 38 -3.52 -44.52 26.99
CA LEU A 38 -2.27 -43.77 26.99
C LEU A 38 -1.61 -43.77 25.61
N GLU A 39 -1.62 -44.91 24.92
CA GLU A 39 -1.14 -45.01 23.53
C GLU A 39 -1.96 -44.10 22.60
N ARG A 40 -3.29 -44.13 22.70
CA ARG A 40 -4.17 -43.26 21.91
C ARG A 40 -3.91 -41.78 22.20
N ARG A 41 -3.82 -41.40 23.47
CA ARG A 41 -3.53 -40.02 23.90
C ARG A 41 -2.17 -39.57 23.40
N SER A 42 -1.15 -40.43 23.48
CA SER A 42 0.19 -40.15 22.96
C SER A 42 0.17 -39.91 21.44
N ARG A 43 -0.58 -40.72 20.67
CA ARG A 43 -0.76 -40.52 19.23
C ARG A 43 -1.45 -39.20 18.90
N ILE A 44 -2.53 -38.87 19.61
CA ILE A 44 -3.25 -37.60 19.40
C ILE A 44 -2.32 -36.43 19.69
N CYS A 45 -1.65 -36.44 20.84
CA CYS A 45 -0.70 -35.39 21.22
C CYS A 45 0.47 -35.29 20.22
N SER A 46 1.02 -36.40 19.74
CA SER A 46 2.10 -36.37 18.75
C SER A 46 1.66 -35.76 17.43
N VAL A 47 0.43 -36.06 17.00
CA VAL A 47 -0.16 -35.47 15.79
C VAL A 47 -0.33 -33.96 16.02
N GLU A 48 -0.99 -33.53 17.08
CA GLU A 48 -1.19 -32.11 17.40
C GLU A 48 0.13 -31.32 17.42
N VAL A 49 1.18 -31.87 18.05
CA VAL A 49 2.52 -31.26 18.07
C VAL A 49 3.13 -31.18 16.66
N GLN A 50 2.99 -32.23 15.85
CA GLN A 50 3.46 -32.21 14.45
C GLN A 50 2.72 -31.14 13.62
N TRP A 51 1.40 -31.03 13.77
CA TRP A 51 0.61 -29.99 13.10
C TRP A 51 1.05 -28.59 13.52
N ALA A 52 1.21 -28.35 14.82
CA ALA A 52 1.65 -27.06 15.35
C ALA A 52 3.05 -26.66 14.86
N THR A 53 3.99 -27.60 14.86
CA THR A 53 5.36 -27.35 14.39
C THR A 53 5.43 -27.10 12.89
N HIS A 54 4.70 -27.89 12.09
CA HIS A 54 4.61 -27.66 10.64
C HIS A 54 3.96 -26.31 10.31
N HIS A 55 2.89 -25.94 11.03
CA HIS A 55 2.22 -24.65 10.85
C HIS A 55 3.14 -23.46 11.22
N ASP A 56 3.88 -23.54 12.33
CA ASP A 56 4.85 -22.50 12.72
C ASP A 56 5.99 -22.37 11.68
N ALA A 57 6.52 -23.48 11.17
CA ALA A 57 7.55 -23.47 10.14
C ALA A 57 7.05 -22.81 8.83
N ALA A 58 5.85 -23.19 8.37
CA ALA A 58 5.21 -22.60 7.20
C ALA A 58 5.00 -21.09 7.39
N TYR A 59 4.42 -20.70 8.54
CA TYR A 59 4.20 -19.29 8.88
C TYR A 59 5.50 -18.46 8.86
N ARG A 60 6.56 -18.96 9.49
CA ARG A 60 7.87 -18.30 9.49
C ARG A 60 8.44 -18.15 8.09
N SER A 61 8.30 -19.17 7.26
CA SER A 61 8.77 -19.15 5.88
C SER A 61 8.04 -18.09 5.04
N ASP A 62 6.72 -17.97 5.22
CA ASP A 62 5.89 -16.95 4.55
C ASP A 62 6.23 -15.53 5.01
N VAL A 63 6.52 -15.36 6.31
CA VAL A 63 6.96 -14.07 6.87
C VAL A 63 8.32 -13.69 6.28
N ALA A 64 9.28 -14.62 6.26
CA ALA A 64 10.60 -14.38 5.67
C ALA A 64 10.51 -14.04 4.18
N ALA A 65 9.70 -14.78 3.41
CA ALA A 65 9.45 -14.50 2.01
C ALA A 65 8.84 -13.10 1.80
N ARG A 66 7.87 -12.70 2.62
CA ARG A 66 7.27 -11.35 2.57
C ARG A 66 8.29 -10.25 2.83
N VAL A 67 9.19 -10.43 3.79
CA VAL A 67 10.27 -9.46 4.08
C VAL A 67 11.18 -9.29 2.86
N ILE A 68 11.65 -10.40 2.28
CA ILE A 68 12.52 -10.39 1.10
C ILE A 68 11.81 -9.74 -0.09
N GLN A 69 10.57 -10.14 -0.38
CA GLN A 69 9.80 -9.58 -1.48
C GLN A 69 9.55 -8.07 -1.31
N THR A 70 9.24 -7.63 -0.09
CA THR A 70 9.00 -6.22 0.22
C THR A 70 10.29 -5.41 0.05
N ALA A 71 11.41 -5.90 0.56
CA ALA A 71 12.72 -5.29 0.39
C ALA A 71 13.10 -5.19 -1.10
N TRP A 72 12.89 -6.26 -1.87
CA TRP A 72 13.17 -6.27 -3.31
C TRP A 72 12.29 -5.28 -4.08
N ARG A 73 10.97 -5.25 -3.82
CA ARG A 73 10.05 -4.29 -4.44
C ARG A 73 10.47 -2.85 -4.10
N ALA A 74 10.82 -2.58 -2.85
CA ALA A 74 11.29 -1.26 -2.43
C ALA A 74 12.60 -0.86 -3.12
N PHE A 75 13.59 -1.77 -3.17
CA PHE A 75 14.85 -1.55 -3.87
C PHE A 75 14.63 -1.23 -5.36
N ARG A 76 13.86 -2.07 -6.05
CA ARG A 76 13.53 -1.90 -7.47
C ARG A 76 12.81 -0.56 -7.70
N ASN A 77 11.80 -0.25 -6.89
CA ASN A 77 11.04 0.97 -7.05
C ASN A 77 11.89 2.22 -6.80
N ARG A 78 12.78 2.20 -5.80
CA ARG A 78 13.75 3.27 -5.57
C ARG A 78 14.68 3.46 -6.75
N ARG A 79 15.23 2.37 -7.32
CA ARG A 79 16.11 2.46 -8.49
C ARG A 79 15.40 3.05 -9.71
N ILE A 80 14.19 2.59 -9.99
CA ILE A 80 13.38 3.11 -11.10
C ILE A 80 13.07 4.60 -10.89
N TYR A 81 12.66 5.00 -9.69
CA TYR A 81 12.41 6.41 -9.39
C TYR A 81 13.67 7.27 -9.52
N THR A 82 14.80 6.82 -8.98
CA THR A 82 16.08 7.53 -9.09
C THR A 82 16.48 7.71 -10.56
N TYR A 83 16.33 6.67 -11.37
CA TYR A 83 16.57 6.75 -12.82
C TYR A 83 15.71 7.85 -13.48
N TYR A 84 14.40 7.85 -13.24
CA TYR A 84 13.51 8.88 -13.80
C TYR A 84 13.81 10.29 -13.29
N ARG A 85 14.07 10.42 -11.98
CA ARG A 85 14.43 11.70 -11.35
C ARG A 85 15.69 12.27 -11.97
N ASP A 86 16.72 11.45 -12.13
CA ASP A 86 18.02 11.90 -12.63
C ASP A 86 17.95 12.16 -14.15
N LEU A 87 17.18 11.36 -14.90
CA LEU A 87 16.87 11.60 -16.31
C LEU A 87 16.21 12.98 -16.52
N ILE A 88 15.21 13.32 -15.69
CA ILE A 88 14.53 14.61 -15.75
C ILE A 88 15.47 15.74 -15.37
N ARG A 89 16.17 15.63 -14.24
CA ARG A 89 17.10 16.66 -13.74
C ARG A 89 18.23 16.96 -14.71
N PHE A 90 18.78 15.93 -15.35
CA PHE A 90 19.81 16.10 -16.37
C PHE A 90 19.28 16.87 -17.57
N ARG A 91 18.06 16.55 -18.02
CA ARG A 91 17.46 17.13 -19.22
C ARG A 91 16.90 18.53 -19.00
N GLU A 92 16.48 18.92 -17.79
CA GLU A 92 16.08 20.32 -17.48
C GLU A 92 17.19 21.36 -17.75
N ARG A 93 18.45 20.93 -17.94
CA ARG A 93 19.59 21.81 -18.25
C ARG A 93 20.01 21.78 -19.73
N GLY A 94 19.44 20.88 -20.54
CA GLY A 94 19.83 20.64 -21.92
C GLY A 94 18.93 21.32 -22.95
N ASP A 95 19.27 21.16 -24.23
CA ASP A 95 18.45 21.62 -25.35
C ASP A 95 17.09 20.89 -25.37
N PRO A 96 15.96 21.61 -25.30
CA PRO A 96 14.60 21.07 -25.41
C PRO A 96 14.38 20.13 -26.61
N ARG A 97 15.09 20.37 -27.73
CA ARG A 97 14.98 19.54 -28.93
C ARG A 97 15.55 18.14 -28.72
N GLU A 98 16.79 18.03 -28.26
CA GLU A 98 17.44 16.75 -27.95
C GLU A 98 16.74 16.01 -26.79
N LEU A 99 16.14 16.79 -25.90
CA LEU A 99 15.31 16.31 -24.80
C LEU A 99 14.05 15.61 -25.30
N LEU A 100 13.29 16.24 -26.20
CA LEU A 100 12.07 15.67 -26.78
C LEU A 100 12.38 14.56 -27.78
N LYS A 101 13.52 14.59 -28.47
CA LYS A 101 13.88 13.61 -29.50
C LYS A 101 13.85 12.15 -29.02
N VAL A 102 14.19 11.93 -27.75
CA VAL A 102 14.20 10.60 -27.13
C VAL A 102 12.82 10.14 -26.67
N ILE A 103 11.89 11.08 -26.46
CA ILE A 103 10.54 10.79 -25.94
C ILE A 103 9.51 10.81 -27.07
N ASN A 104 9.49 11.89 -27.85
CA ASN A 104 8.66 12.08 -29.01
C ASN A 104 9.48 12.78 -30.12
N PRO A 105 10.10 12.02 -31.04
CA PRO A 105 10.95 12.59 -32.09
C PRO A 105 10.18 13.46 -33.09
N ARG A 106 8.86 13.27 -33.23
CA ARG A 106 8.04 14.09 -34.13
C ARG A 106 7.88 15.51 -33.59
N GLU A 107 7.55 15.64 -32.31
CA GLU A 107 7.47 16.96 -31.68
C GLU A 107 8.84 17.65 -31.60
N ALA A 108 9.91 16.89 -31.39
CA ALA A 108 11.26 17.43 -31.39
C ALA A 108 11.65 18.12 -32.71
N GLN A 109 11.09 17.70 -33.85
CA GLN A 109 11.34 18.37 -35.14
C GLN A 109 10.70 19.75 -35.21
N LEU A 110 9.65 20.00 -34.44
CA LEU A 110 8.95 21.29 -34.38
C LEU A 110 9.58 22.25 -33.36
N VAL A 111 10.50 21.76 -32.52
CA VAL A 111 11.19 22.58 -31.54
C VAL A 111 12.31 23.36 -32.22
N ASP A 112 12.15 24.68 -32.23
CA ASP A 112 13.14 25.60 -32.75
C ASP A 112 13.76 26.47 -31.65
N ALA A 113 15.07 26.71 -31.75
CA ALA A 113 15.83 27.51 -30.81
C ALA A 113 15.39 28.98 -30.81
N ALA A 114 14.90 29.51 -31.95
CA ALA A 114 14.37 30.87 -32.06
C ALA A 114 12.96 31.01 -31.46
N SER A 115 12.27 29.91 -31.12
CA SER A 115 10.99 29.96 -30.39
C SER A 115 11.15 30.10 -28.87
N GLY A 116 12.33 29.83 -28.32
CA GLY A 116 12.59 30.01 -26.88
C GLY A 116 11.74 29.06 -26.04
N ILE A 117 11.62 27.83 -26.55
CA ILE A 117 10.84 26.77 -25.96
C ILE A 117 11.52 26.29 -24.67
N HIS A 118 10.71 26.04 -23.64
CA HIS A 118 11.13 25.42 -22.40
C HIS A 118 10.21 24.22 -22.10
N VAL A 119 10.78 23.03 -21.97
CA VAL A 119 10.02 21.81 -21.69
C VAL A 119 10.19 21.45 -20.22
N ARG A 120 9.08 21.35 -19.49
CA ARG A 120 9.07 20.93 -18.09
C ARG A 120 8.49 19.53 -17.95
N PHE A 121 9.29 18.60 -17.46
CA PHE A 121 8.84 17.25 -17.18
C PHE A 121 8.17 17.10 -15.83
N ARG A 122 7.28 16.12 -15.75
CA ARG A 122 6.58 15.72 -14.54
C ARG A 122 6.46 14.20 -14.51
N LEU A 123 6.64 13.62 -13.34
CA LEU A 123 6.29 12.23 -13.09
C LEU A 123 4.86 12.19 -12.58
N GLY A 124 4.05 11.28 -13.14
CA GLY A 124 2.65 11.10 -12.76
C GLY A 124 2.18 9.68 -13.05
N GLY A 125 0.86 9.51 -13.14
CA GLY A 125 0.22 8.21 -13.32
C GLY A 125 -0.34 7.67 -12.00
N THR A 126 -1.30 6.75 -12.12
CA THR A 126 -2.02 6.15 -10.98
C THR A 126 -1.34 4.88 -10.45
N VAL A 127 -0.39 4.33 -11.20
CA VAL A 127 0.31 3.07 -10.90
C VAL A 127 1.82 3.27 -11.10
N PHE A 128 2.63 2.58 -10.30
CA PHE A 128 4.08 2.55 -10.43
C PHE A 128 4.53 1.46 -11.42
N PRO A 129 5.54 1.68 -12.30
CA PRO A 129 6.41 2.86 -12.46
C PRO A 129 5.69 4.15 -12.91
N PRO A 130 6.18 5.34 -12.54
CA PRO A 130 5.54 6.59 -12.94
C PRO A 130 5.65 6.81 -14.44
N LEU A 131 4.60 7.40 -15.02
CA LEU A 131 4.59 7.89 -16.40
C LEU A 131 5.23 9.28 -16.46
N VAL A 132 5.91 9.58 -17.57
CA VAL A 132 6.50 10.90 -17.81
C VAL A 132 5.53 11.75 -18.61
N PHE A 133 5.09 12.86 -18.01
CA PHE A 133 4.33 13.91 -18.67
C PHE A 133 5.22 15.11 -18.91
N TYR A 134 4.88 15.94 -19.89
CA TYR A 134 5.60 17.19 -20.14
C TYR A 134 4.66 18.32 -20.52
N LYS A 135 5.08 19.54 -20.22
CA LYS A 135 4.44 20.77 -20.68
C LYS A 135 5.47 21.62 -21.39
N ILE A 136 5.13 22.08 -22.59
CA ILE A 136 5.94 22.97 -23.41
C ILE A 136 5.52 24.40 -23.09
N PHE A 137 6.49 25.24 -22.76
CA PHE A 137 6.35 26.68 -22.57
C PHE A 137 7.10 27.38 -23.69
N THR A 138 6.64 28.58 -24.07
CA THR A 138 7.35 29.48 -24.96
C THR A 138 7.52 30.81 -24.25
N HIS A 139 8.74 31.34 -24.27
CA HIS A 139 9.05 32.62 -23.67
C HIS A 139 9.13 33.75 -24.69
N ARG A 140 9.17 33.42 -25.99
CA ARG A 140 9.16 34.40 -27.06
C ARG A 140 7.72 34.67 -27.52
N PRO A 141 7.44 35.88 -28.04
CA PRO A 141 6.11 36.22 -28.54
C PRO A 141 5.66 35.20 -29.59
N VAL A 142 4.41 34.77 -29.46
CA VAL A 142 3.75 33.86 -30.39
C VAL A 142 2.88 34.69 -31.30
N THR A 143 2.77 34.29 -32.57
CA THR A 143 1.84 34.89 -33.52
C THR A 143 1.09 33.77 -34.22
N ASP A 144 -0.22 33.91 -34.36
CA ASP A 144 -1.01 32.94 -35.10
C ASP A 144 -0.81 33.10 -36.60
N ILE A 145 -0.60 31.98 -37.28
CA ILE A 145 -0.65 31.93 -38.73
C ILE A 145 -2.13 31.84 -39.13
N GLY A 146 -2.68 32.93 -39.68
CA GLY A 146 -4.06 32.98 -40.19
C GLY A 146 -5.08 33.70 -39.30
N ALA A 147 -4.66 34.35 -38.21
CA ALA A 147 -5.53 35.30 -37.50
C ALA A 147 -5.71 36.59 -38.33
N PHE A 148 -6.87 37.23 -38.24
CA PHE A 148 -7.24 38.47 -38.96
C PHE A 148 -6.42 39.73 -38.56
N GLY A 149 -5.25 39.56 -37.94
CA GLY A 149 -4.32 40.63 -37.58
C GLY A 149 -3.26 40.13 -36.58
N PRO A 150 -2.12 40.83 -36.43
CA PRO A 150 -1.10 40.49 -35.44
C PRO A 150 -1.69 40.65 -34.04
N ARG A 151 -1.94 39.53 -33.34
CA ARG A 151 -2.34 39.52 -31.94
C ARG A 151 -1.10 39.33 -31.07
N ASP A 152 -0.90 40.25 -30.14
CA ASP A 152 0.24 40.21 -29.22
C ASP A 152 -0.11 39.41 -27.96
N TYR A 153 0.06 38.09 -28.07
CA TYR A 153 -0.16 37.15 -26.98
C TYR A 153 0.77 37.36 -25.77
N ALA A 154 1.90 38.07 -25.94
CA ALA A 154 2.85 38.29 -24.85
C ALA A 154 2.34 39.36 -23.87
N ASN A 155 1.51 40.29 -24.33
CA ASN A 155 0.95 41.39 -23.56
C ASN A 155 -0.48 41.14 -23.06
N GLU A 156 -1.03 39.96 -23.29
CA GLU A 156 -2.30 39.56 -22.70
C GLU A 156 -2.16 39.49 -21.19
N VAL A 157 -2.97 40.29 -20.46
CA VAL A 157 -2.98 40.30 -19.01
C VAL A 157 -3.22 38.88 -18.52
N ARG A 158 -2.19 38.28 -17.92
CA ARG A 158 -2.29 36.95 -17.32
C ARG A 158 -3.16 37.03 -16.08
N MET A 159 -4.47 36.92 -16.27
CA MET A 159 -5.39 36.71 -15.17
C MET A 159 -5.00 35.42 -14.46
N SER A 160 -4.88 35.50 -13.14
CA SER A 160 -4.66 34.33 -12.30
C SER A 160 -5.82 33.34 -12.48
N PRO A 161 -5.59 32.03 -12.28
CA PRO A 161 -6.66 31.03 -12.36
C PRO A 161 -7.86 31.35 -11.46
N ALA A 162 -7.61 32.03 -10.32
CA ALA A 162 -8.65 32.52 -9.42
C ALA A 162 -9.49 33.65 -10.03
N GLU A 163 -8.88 34.58 -10.77
CA GLU A 163 -9.58 35.68 -11.46
C GLU A 163 -10.40 35.18 -12.67
N LEU A 164 -9.96 34.11 -13.32
CA LEU A 164 -10.68 33.53 -14.48
C LEU A 164 -11.88 32.67 -14.08
N HIS A 165 -11.83 31.98 -12.94
CA HIS A 165 -12.85 30.98 -12.56
C HIS A 165 -13.76 31.44 -11.41
N ASN A 166 -13.36 32.41 -10.60
CA ASN A 166 -14.23 32.96 -9.57
C ASN A 166 -14.94 34.20 -10.11
N ASN A 167 -16.15 34.01 -10.64
CA ASN A 167 -17.10 35.08 -10.87
C ASN A 167 -17.48 35.75 -9.54
N ARG A 168 -16.62 36.62 -9.00
CA ARG A 168 -17.08 37.65 -8.06
C ARG A 168 -17.65 38.78 -8.91
N PRO A 169 -18.96 39.06 -8.85
CA PRO A 169 -19.49 40.23 -9.52
C PRO A 169 -18.79 41.47 -8.95
N ALA A 170 -18.35 42.34 -9.84
CA ALA A 170 -17.78 43.62 -9.50
C ALA A 170 -18.83 44.48 -8.79
N GLN A 171 -18.93 44.35 -7.47
CA GLN A 171 -19.58 45.33 -6.61
C GLN A 171 -18.64 45.65 -5.45
N GLN A 172 -18.36 46.96 -5.33
CA GLN A 172 -17.67 47.64 -4.24
C GLN A 172 -16.13 47.65 -4.27
N LEU A 173 -15.58 48.38 -5.23
CA LEU A 173 -14.26 49.04 -5.08
C LEU A 173 -14.29 50.46 -5.69
N GLY A 174 -15.39 51.16 -5.44
CA GLY A 174 -15.61 52.53 -5.88
C GLY A 174 -16.52 53.26 -4.91
N GLN A 175 -16.02 53.52 -3.70
CA GLN A 175 -16.49 54.56 -2.78
C GLN A 175 -15.66 54.47 -1.49
N GLN A 176 -14.47 55.08 -1.47
CA GLN A 176 -13.82 55.59 -0.26
C GLN A 176 -12.52 56.33 -0.62
N ILE A 177 -12.58 57.35 -1.48
CA ILE A 177 -11.58 58.41 -1.47
C ILE A 177 -12.31 59.74 -1.72
N GLY A 178 -12.32 60.61 -0.71
CA GLY A 178 -12.47 62.05 -0.93
C GLY A 178 -13.66 62.74 -0.26
N GLN A 179 -13.66 62.88 1.07
CA GLN A 179 -14.04 64.13 1.74
C GLN A 179 -13.17 64.27 2.99
N GLY A 180 -12.15 65.14 2.91
CA GLY A 180 -11.36 65.55 4.08
C GLY A 180 -12.15 66.56 4.91
N PRO A 181 -12.01 66.57 6.25
CA PRO A 181 -12.64 67.60 7.07
C PRO A 181 -11.88 68.93 6.90
N ALA A 182 -12.62 69.99 6.56
CA ALA A 182 -12.13 71.36 6.53
C ALA A 182 -11.91 71.85 7.97
N PHE A 183 -10.68 72.28 8.27
CA PHE A 183 -10.36 73.03 9.48
C PHE A 183 -10.97 74.44 9.41
N GLY A 184 -11.89 74.75 10.32
CA GLY A 184 -12.43 76.09 10.55
C GLY A 184 -12.25 76.51 12.02
N ARG A 185 -11.58 77.65 12.22
CA ARG A 185 -11.28 78.29 13.51
C ARG A 185 -12.47 79.06 14.10
N GLY A 186 -12.43 79.24 15.43
CA GLY A 186 -13.05 80.35 16.19
C GLY A 186 -14.50 80.08 16.60
N GLY A 187 -14.98 80.38 17.80
CA GLY A 187 -14.54 81.27 18.88
C GLY A 187 -15.83 81.86 19.48
N GLY A 188 -15.96 81.87 20.82
CA GLY A 188 -17.14 82.36 21.54
C GLY A 188 -17.62 81.38 22.59
#